data_AF-A0A258DD85-F1
#
_entry.id   AF-A0A258DD85-F1
#
_cell.length_a   1.000
_cell.length_b   1.000
_cell.length_c   1.000
_cell.angle_alpha   90.00
_cell.angle_beta   90.00
_cell.angle_gamma   90.00
#
_symmetry.space_group_name_H-M   'P 1'
#
loop_
_entity.id
_entity.type
_entity.pdbx_description
1 polymer ?
#
loop_
_entity_poly.entity_id
_entity_poly.type
_entity_poly.pdbx_seq_one_letter_code
_entity_poly.pdbx_strand_id
1 'polypeptide(L)'
;LSPDAGETTAQQYEGFAPATEFVLDTAQDGFAFVERSKFKAGFAHDVSDADLAFMRDSQVPINLSAFGTKLTHAAWRTKPSWAVIATEDKAFDQAMLDHMAQRMGAKVTKVSASHALFMTQPQIVADVIDQAAQAVSTQQKAK
;
A
#
# COMPACT_ATOMS: atom_id res chain seq x y z
N LEU A 1 -1.25 -4.38 -0.88
CA LEU A 1 -2.39 -5.20 -1.39
C LEU A 1 -2.42 -6.51 -0.63
N SER A 2 -3.60 -7.13 -0.49
CA SER A 2 -3.81 -8.21 0.47
C SER A 2 -4.49 -9.45 -0.15
N PRO A 3 -3.83 -10.14 -1.09
CA PRO A 3 -4.37 -11.37 -1.67
C PRO A 3 -4.54 -12.48 -0.62
N ASP A 4 -5.46 -13.40 -0.88
CA ASP A 4 -5.60 -14.65 -0.13
C ASP A 4 -4.73 -15.79 -0.71
N ALA A 5 -4.68 -16.93 -0.01
CA ALA A 5 -4.07 -18.14 -0.53
C ALA A 5 -4.76 -18.58 -1.84
N GLY A 6 -3.95 -18.79 -2.88
CA GLY A 6 -4.40 -19.10 -4.25
C GLY A 6 -4.60 -17.88 -5.14
N GLU A 7 -4.66 -16.67 -4.56
CA GLU A 7 -4.84 -15.41 -5.28
C GLU A 7 -3.50 -14.74 -5.63
N THR A 8 -3.53 -13.82 -6.58
CA THR A 8 -2.41 -12.94 -6.92
C THR A 8 -2.70 -11.50 -6.53
N THR A 9 -1.66 -10.67 -6.47
CA THR A 9 -1.80 -9.23 -6.24
C THR A 9 -2.59 -8.56 -7.36
N ALA A 10 -2.39 -8.96 -8.62
CA ALA A 10 -3.11 -8.41 -9.77
C ALA A 10 -4.63 -8.65 -9.69
N GLN A 11 -5.05 -9.80 -9.16
CA GLN A 11 -6.48 -10.11 -9.02
C GLN A 11 -7.20 -9.17 -8.04
N GLN A 12 -6.48 -8.49 -7.14
CA GLN A 12 -7.11 -7.58 -6.18
C GLN A 12 -7.68 -6.31 -6.82
N TYR A 13 -7.29 -6.01 -8.06
CA TYR A 13 -7.81 -4.89 -8.83
C TYR A 13 -9.11 -5.21 -9.59
N GLU A 14 -9.47 -6.50 -9.71
CA GLU A 14 -10.66 -6.91 -10.44
C GLU A 14 -11.93 -6.33 -9.80
N GLY A 15 -12.73 -5.62 -10.61
CA GLY A 15 -13.98 -5.00 -10.16
C GLY A 15 -13.84 -3.61 -9.54
N PHE A 16 -12.63 -3.03 -9.48
CA PHE A 16 -12.38 -1.68 -8.97
C PHE A 16 -11.97 -0.70 -10.08
N ALA A 17 -12.09 0.60 -9.81
CA ALA A 17 -11.72 1.62 -10.78
C ALA A 17 -10.19 1.62 -11.03
N PRO A 18 -9.73 1.82 -12.26
CA PRO A 18 -8.30 1.94 -12.54
C PRO A 18 -7.75 3.24 -11.95
N ALA A 19 -6.49 3.21 -11.51
CA ALA A 19 -5.77 4.43 -11.15
C ALA A 19 -5.46 5.24 -12.41
N THR A 20 -5.87 6.51 -12.44
CA THR A 20 -5.67 7.39 -13.60
C THR A 20 -4.43 8.28 -13.49
N GLU A 21 -3.94 8.52 -12.27
CA GLU A 21 -2.82 9.43 -12.00
C GLU A 21 -1.52 8.69 -11.63
N PHE A 22 -1.61 7.44 -11.18
CA PHE A 22 -0.46 6.57 -10.93
C PHE A 22 -0.14 5.74 -12.17
N VAL A 23 0.83 6.23 -12.94
CA VAL A 23 1.24 5.65 -14.22
C VAL A 23 2.58 4.96 -14.05
N LEU A 24 2.71 3.74 -14.56
CA LEU A 24 3.96 2.99 -14.58
C LEU A 24 4.63 3.12 -15.95
N ASP A 25 5.90 3.50 -15.96
CA ASP A 25 6.80 3.41 -17.10
C ASP A 25 7.50 2.05 -17.06
N THR A 26 7.12 1.17 -18.00
CA THR A 26 7.57 -0.23 -18.03
C THR A 26 8.74 -0.39 -18.99
N ALA A 27 9.86 -0.84 -18.45
CA ALA A 27 11.05 -1.19 -19.22
C ALA A 27 10.91 -2.56 -19.91
N GLN A 28 11.74 -2.81 -20.93
CA GLN A 28 11.70 -4.04 -21.73
C GLN A 28 12.08 -5.30 -20.95
N ASP A 29 12.76 -5.14 -19.83
CA ASP A 29 13.19 -6.23 -18.93
C ASP A 29 12.08 -6.68 -17.96
N GLY A 30 10.88 -6.11 -18.05
CA GLY A 30 9.74 -6.46 -17.21
C GLY A 30 9.71 -5.75 -15.86
N PHE A 31 10.61 -4.78 -15.65
CA PHE A 31 10.57 -3.89 -14.51
C PHE A 31 9.87 -2.57 -14.86
N ALA A 32 9.34 -1.88 -13.85
CA ALA A 32 8.69 -0.59 -14.04
C ALA A 32 9.06 0.41 -12.95
N PHE A 33 9.02 1.69 -13.31
CA PHE A 33 9.08 2.81 -12.37
C PHE A 33 7.75 3.56 -12.41
N VAL A 34 7.42 4.30 -11.36
CA VAL A 34 6.36 5.31 -11.47
C VAL A 34 6.87 6.41 -12.40
N GLU A 35 6.07 6.73 -13.40
CA GLU A 35 6.41 7.66 -14.47
C GLU A 35 6.76 9.03 -13.88
N ARG A 36 7.94 9.53 -14.24
CA ARG A 36 8.59 10.64 -13.51
C ARG A 36 7.76 11.92 -13.49
N SER A 37 7.02 12.22 -14.56
CA SER A 37 6.17 13.42 -14.63
C SER A 37 4.85 13.25 -13.88
N LYS A 38 4.43 12.00 -13.61
CA LYS A 38 3.21 11.65 -12.87
C LYS A 38 3.46 11.33 -11.40
N PHE A 39 4.72 11.16 -10.99
CA PHE A 39 5.10 10.80 -9.62
C PHE A 39 4.44 11.70 -8.56
N LYS A 40 4.44 13.02 -8.74
CA LYS A 40 3.79 13.94 -7.80
C LYS A 40 2.29 13.66 -7.71
N ALA A 41 1.57 13.72 -8.82
CA ALA A 41 0.12 13.59 -8.84
C ALA A 41 -0.37 12.20 -8.37
N GLY A 42 0.30 11.14 -8.81
CA GLY A 42 -0.12 9.75 -8.54
C GLY A 42 0.36 9.16 -7.22
N PHE A 43 1.47 9.66 -6.65
CA PHE A 43 2.13 9.00 -5.51
C PHE A 43 2.38 9.93 -4.31
N ALA A 44 2.88 11.15 -4.53
CA ALA A 44 3.36 12.02 -3.46
C ALA A 44 2.97 13.49 -3.69
N HIS A 45 1.67 13.79 -3.78
CA HIS A 45 1.24 15.15 -4.13
C HIS A 45 1.35 16.14 -2.96
N ASP A 46 1.49 15.64 -1.73
CA ASP A 46 1.49 16.38 -0.46
C ASP A 46 2.89 16.55 0.17
N VAL A 47 3.96 16.09 -0.49
CA VAL A 47 5.35 16.30 -0.03
C VAL A 47 5.94 17.63 -0.54
N SER A 48 7.04 18.08 0.08
CA SER A 48 7.82 19.21 -0.43
C SER A 48 8.46 18.89 -1.78
N ASP A 49 8.79 19.90 -2.60
CA ASP A 49 9.44 19.65 -3.90
C ASP A 49 10.83 19.02 -3.75
N ALA A 50 11.53 19.29 -2.64
CA ALA A 50 12.82 18.67 -2.35
C ALA A 50 12.66 17.16 -2.05
N ASP A 51 11.71 16.80 -1.19
CA ASP A 51 11.40 15.40 -0.88
C ASP A 51 10.86 14.67 -2.10
N LEU A 52 10.00 15.33 -2.89
CA LEU A 52 9.49 14.80 -4.15
C LEU A 52 10.63 14.42 -5.10
N ALA A 53 11.60 15.32 -5.30
CA ALA A 53 12.74 15.07 -6.18
C ALA A 53 13.55 13.88 -5.69
N PHE A 54 13.86 13.83 -4.38
CA PHE A 54 14.57 12.72 -3.77
C PHE A 54 13.82 11.40 -3.93
N MET A 55 12.53 11.34 -3.59
CA MET A 55 11.71 10.14 -3.67
C MET A 55 11.56 9.62 -5.10
N ARG A 56 11.31 10.52 -6.07
CA ARG A 56 11.20 10.17 -7.49
C ARG A 56 12.51 9.61 -8.04
N ASP A 57 13.64 10.15 -7.62
CA ASP A 57 14.97 9.80 -8.13
C ASP A 57 15.58 8.58 -7.42
N SER A 58 15.10 8.25 -6.22
CA SER A 58 15.52 7.08 -5.44
C SER A 58 14.59 5.87 -5.59
N GLN A 59 13.66 5.89 -6.54
CA GLN A 59 12.80 4.74 -6.82
C GLN A 59 13.64 3.48 -7.08
N VAL A 60 13.16 2.35 -6.55
CA VAL A 60 13.64 1.01 -6.92
C VAL A 60 12.65 0.42 -7.92
N PRO A 61 13.12 -0.21 -9.01
CA PRO A 61 12.24 -0.75 -10.03
C PRO A 61 11.32 -1.85 -9.47
N ILE A 62 10.05 -1.80 -9.88
CA ILE A 62 9.02 -2.78 -9.55
C ILE A 62 9.13 -3.94 -10.54
N ASN A 63 9.37 -5.17 -10.09
CA ASN A 63 9.28 -6.34 -10.95
C ASN A 63 7.81 -6.70 -11.21
N LEU A 64 7.32 -6.50 -12.44
CA LEU A 64 5.89 -6.70 -12.76
C LEU A 64 5.44 -8.17 -12.65
N SER A 65 6.35 -9.14 -12.80
CA SER A 65 6.00 -10.55 -12.65
C SER A 65 5.56 -10.92 -11.23
N ALA A 66 5.99 -10.14 -10.23
CA ALA A 66 5.59 -10.35 -8.84
C ALA A 66 4.06 -10.21 -8.64
N PHE A 67 3.40 -9.40 -9.46
CA PHE A 67 1.94 -9.20 -9.38
C PHE A 67 1.15 -10.46 -9.76
N GLY A 68 1.72 -11.32 -10.61
CA GLY A 68 1.12 -12.57 -11.07
C GLY A 68 1.48 -13.78 -10.18
N THR A 69 2.30 -13.59 -9.15
CA THR A 69 2.69 -14.69 -8.26
C THR A 69 1.51 -15.06 -7.36
N LYS A 70 1.15 -16.35 -7.34
CA LYS A 70 0.10 -16.86 -6.46
C LYS A 70 0.61 -16.97 -5.03
N LEU A 71 -0.10 -16.35 -4.10
CA LEU A 71 0.19 -16.45 -2.68
C LEU A 71 -0.18 -17.86 -2.18
N THR A 72 0.68 -18.49 -1.39
CA THR A 72 0.39 -19.82 -0.81
C THR A 72 -0.18 -19.72 0.59
N HIS A 73 0.17 -18.67 1.33
CA HIS A 73 -0.29 -18.45 2.71
C HIS A 73 -0.59 -16.98 2.96
N ALA A 74 -1.85 -16.69 3.26
CA ALA A 74 -2.29 -15.37 3.68
C ALA A 74 -2.16 -15.20 5.20
N ALA A 75 -1.16 -14.45 5.64
CA ALA A 75 -0.90 -14.25 7.07
C ALA A 75 -2.09 -13.63 7.82
N TRP A 76 -2.87 -12.76 7.16
CA TRP A 76 -4.06 -12.12 7.73
C TRP A 76 -5.19 -13.10 8.09
N ARG A 77 -5.14 -14.35 7.60
CA ARG A 77 -6.06 -15.43 8.02
C ARG A 77 -5.83 -15.91 9.45
N THR A 78 -4.64 -15.70 10.00
CA THR A 78 -4.25 -16.23 11.32
C THR A 78 -3.69 -15.17 12.27
N LYS A 79 -3.34 -13.99 11.75
CA LYS A 79 -2.79 -12.88 12.51
C LYS A 79 -3.76 -11.70 12.50
N PRO A 80 -3.91 -10.97 13.62
CA PRO A 80 -4.65 -9.72 13.61
C PRO A 80 -4.00 -8.74 12.63
N SER A 81 -4.83 -7.92 12.00
CA SER A 81 -4.41 -7.01 10.92
C SER A 81 -4.72 -5.56 11.26
N TRP A 82 -3.89 -4.66 10.75
CA TRP A 82 -4.06 -3.21 10.83
C TRP A 82 -3.85 -2.63 9.43
N ALA A 83 -4.55 -1.54 9.12
CA ALA A 83 -4.40 -0.82 7.87
C ALA A 83 -4.39 0.69 8.13
N VAL A 84 -3.41 1.39 7.55
CA VAL A 84 -3.42 2.85 7.44
C VAL A 84 -3.78 3.19 6.00
N ILE A 85 -4.89 3.89 5.80
CA ILE A 85 -5.42 4.21 4.47
C ILE A 85 -5.34 5.71 4.26
N ALA A 86 -4.59 6.11 3.24
CA ALA A 86 -4.57 7.47 2.72
C ALA A 86 -5.86 7.76 1.96
N THR A 87 -6.62 8.77 2.38
CA THR A 87 -7.90 9.12 1.75
C THR A 87 -7.74 9.87 0.43
N GLU A 88 -6.52 10.35 0.14
CA GLU A 88 -6.17 11.03 -1.13
C GLU A 88 -5.24 10.16 -1.98
N ASP A 89 -5.12 8.87 -1.67
CA ASP A 89 -4.36 7.92 -2.48
C ASP A 89 -4.90 7.90 -3.93
N LYS A 90 -3.98 8.16 -4.87
CA LYS A 90 -4.22 8.16 -6.32
C LYS A 90 -3.58 6.97 -7.03
N ALA A 91 -2.86 6.13 -6.30
CA ALA A 91 -2.30 4.87 -6.79
C ALA A 91 -3.31 3.73 -6.73
N PHE A 92 -4.26 3.80 -5.80
CA PHE A 92 -5.28 2.79 -5.60
C PHE A 92 -6.67 3.40 -5.48
N ASP A 93 -7.67 2.68 -5.98
CA ASP A 93 -9.07 3.02 -5.74
C ASP A 93 -9.39 2.89 -4.24
N GLN A 94 -10.09 3.89 -3.68
CA GLN A 94 -10.43 3.92 -2.26
C GLN A 94 -11.32 2.73 -1.88
N ALA A 95 -12.25 2.35 -2.76
CA ALA A 95 -13.10 1.19 -2.54
C ALA A 95 -12.29 -0.12 -2.51
N MET A 96 -11.20 -0.21 -3.29
CA MET A 96 -10.30 -1.36 -3.27
C MET A 96 -9.59 -1.47 -1.92
N LEU A 97 -9.03 -0.36 -1.41
CA LEU A 97 -8.35 -0.31 -0.13
C LEU A 97 -9.28 -0.70 1.03
N ASP A 98 -10.48 -0.13 1.07
CA ASP A 98 -11.49 -0.42 2.07
C ASP A 98 -11.94 -1.89 2.00
N HIS A 99 -12.19 -2.42 0.80
CA HIS A 99 -12.56 -3.82 0.59
C HIS A 99 -11.49 -4.79 1.11
N MET A 100 -10.22 -4.57 0.79
CA MET A 100 -9.12 -5.40 1.30
C MET A 100 -9.02 -5.32 2.82
N ALA A 101 -9.11 -4.13 3.40
CA ALA A 101 -9.05 -3.94 4.84
C ALA A 101 -10.20 -4.68 5.55
N GLN A 102 -11.41 -4.62 4.99
CA GLN A 102 -12.56 -5.35 5.48
C GLN A 102 -12.37 -6.87 5.40
N ARG A 103 -11.90 -7.39 4.26
CA ARG A 103 -11.62 -8.83 4.08
C ARG A 103 -10.63 -9.37 5.11
N MET A 104 -9.63 -8.57 5.47
CA MET A 104 -8.64 -8.93 6.48
C MET A 104 -9.16 -8.83 7.93
N GLY A 105 -10.32 -8.21 8.15
CA GLY A 105 -10.76 -7.84 9.50
C GLY A 105 -9.81 -6.84 10.17
N ALA A 106 -9.20 -5.96 9.39
CA ALA A 106 -8.18 -5.05 9.88
C ALA A 106 -8.76 -3.93 10.75
N LYS A 107 -8.01 -3.51 11.77
CA LYS A 107 -8.25 -2.21 12.42
C LYS A 107 -7.77 -1.09 11.49
N VAL A 108 -8.68 -0.20 11.09
CA VAL A 108 -8.41 0.81 10.05
C VAL A 108 -8.20 2.19 10.67
N THR A 109 -7.11 2.85 10.28
CA THR A 109 -6.86 4.27 10.53
C THR A 109 -6.85 5.00 9.18
N LYS A 110 -7.80 5.91 8.96
CA LYS A 110 -7.87 6.74 7.75
C LYS A 110 -7.17 8.08 7.98
N VAL A 111 -6.39 8.53 7.01
CA VAL A 111 -5.58 9.76 7.11
C VAL A 111 -5.69 10.55 5.80
N SER A 112 -5.89 11.87 5.90
CA SER A 112 -5.78 12.78 4.75
C SER A 112 -4.30 12.94 4.41
N ALA A 113 -3.88 12.24 3.36
CA ALA A 113 -2.52 12.18 2.84
C ALA A 113 -2.53 11.50 1.46
N SER A 114 -1.46 11.69 0.69
CA SER A 114 -1.25 10.97 -0.57
C SER A 114 -0.86 9.50 -0.33
N HIS A 115 -0.59 8.75 -1.39
CA HIS A 115 -0.07 7.39 -1.30
C HIS A 115 1.24 7.31 -0.48
N ALA A 116 2.05 8.37 -0.51
CA ALA A 116 3.26 8.52 0.27
C ALA A 116 3.03 8.88 1.76
N LEU A 117 1.89 8.51 2.35
CA LEU A 117 1.52 8.84 3.73
C LEU A 117 2.57 8.43 4.78
N PHE A 118 3.40 7.42 4.51
CA PHE A 118 4.48 7.01 5.40
C PHE A 118 5.59 8.06 5.52
N MET A 119 5.71 8.95 4.52
CA MET A 119 6.62 10.10 4.53
C MET A 119 5.99 11.33 5.16
N THR A 120 4.72 11.63 4.85
CA THR A 120 4.06 12.86 5.32
C THR A 120 3.43 12.71 6.71
N GLN A 121 3.04 11.49 7.09
CA GLN A 121 2.36 11.17 8.35
C GLN A 121 3.11 10.08 9.16
N PRO A 122 4.44 10.19 9.34
CA PRO A 122 5.25 9.11 9.92
C PRO A 122 4.86 8.79 11.36
N GLN A 123 4.43 9.77 12.14
CA GLN A 123 3.99 9.54 13.52
C GLN A 123 2.75 8.65 13.59
N ILE A 124 1.75 8.87 12.72
CA ILE A 124 0.54 8.05 12.69
C ILE A 124 0.89 6.60 12.32
N VAL A 125 1.79 6.41 11.35
CA VAL A 125 2.27 5.07 10.98
C VAL A 125 2.98 4.40 12.14
N ALA A 126 3.89 5.12 12.82
CA ALA A 126 4.61 4.61 13.98
C ALA A 126 3.66 4.22 15.13
N ASP A 127 2.66 5.05 15.42
CA ASP A 127 1.67 4.79 16.48
C ASP A 127 0.83 3.53 16.17
N VAL A 128 0.44 3.33 14.91
CA VAL A 128 -0.31 2.12 14.50
C VAL A 128 0.56 0.87 14.62
N ILE A 129 1.85 0.96 14.26
CA ILE A 129 2.81 -0.14 14.44
C ILE A 129 2.99 -0.48 15.93
N ASP A 130 3.18 0.54 16.78
CA ASP A 130 3.33 0.36 18.23
C ASP A 130 2.07 -0.28 18.85
N GLN A 131 0.89 0.24 18.51
CA GLN A 131 -0.40 -0.34 18.93
C GLN A 131 -0.54 -1.80 18.50
N ALA A 132 -0.15 -2.14 17.27
CA ALA A 132 -0.18 -3.51 16.77
C ALA A 132 0.75 -4.41 17.58
N ALA A 133 2.00 -3.97 17.82
CA ALA A 133 3.00 -4.71 18.59
C ALA A 133 2.56 -4.97 20.04
N GLN A 134 2.00 -3.95 20.71
CA GLN A 134 1.50 -4.09 22.08
C GLN A 134 0.28 -5.04 22.15
N ALA A 135 -0.64 -4.93 21.19
CA ALA A 135 -1.83 -5.77 21.15
C ALA A 135 -1.49 -7.26 20.99
N VAL A 136 -0.57 -7.61 20.09
CA VAL A 136 -0.17 -9.02 19.89
C VAL A 136 0.67 -9.55 21.06
N SER A 137 1.53 -8.72 21.65
CA SER A 137 2.33 -9.11 22.83
C SER A 137 1.45 -9.42 24.04
N THR A 138 0.39 -8.65 24.23
CA THR A 138 -0.57 -8.88 25.32
C THR A 138 -1.37 -10.16 25.10
N GLN A 139 -1.81 -10.44 23.85
CA GLN A 139 -2.49 -11.68 23.51
C GLN A 139 -1.62 -12.92 23.72
N GLN A 140 -0.31 -12.82 23.44
CA GLN A 140 0.63 -13.92 23.69
C GLN A 140 0.80 -14.20 25.18
N LYS A 141 0.86 -13.16 26.04
CA LYS A 141 0.98 -13.33 27.49
C LYS A 141 -0.28 -13.90 28.16
N ALA A 142 -1.43 -13.75 27.52
CA ALA A 142 -2.71 -14.23 28.01
C ALA A 142 -3.05 -15.68 27.59
N LYS A 143 -2.23 -16.29 26.73
CA LYS A 143 -2.30 -17.71 26.35
C LYS A 143 -1.32 -18.53 27.18
#